data_AF-A0AAV7RAR5-F1
#
_entry.id   AF-A0AAV7RAR5-F1
#
_cell.length_a   1.000
_cell.length_b   1.000
_cell.length_c   1.000
_cell.angle_alpha   90.00
_cell.angle_beta   90.00
_cell.angle_gamma   90.00
#
_symmetry.space_group_name_H-M   'P 1'
#
loop_
_entity.id
_entity.type
_entity.pdbx_description
1 polymer ?
#
loop_
_entity_poly.entity_id
_entity_poly.type
_entity_poly.pdbx_seq_one_letter_code
_entity_poly.pdbx_strand_id
1 'polypeptide(L)'
;MKHHTLAGFLGNVWGCIGIMLLSLVAYLIRDWRWLLVAVTCPYIVAIISIWWLPESARWLLTKGKMQEAHDLLVRCSSMNGQAQLPPSINTEVLGKIAEEEHTDTHYSYFDLFRNPVLRKISICTGIVWFSMSFTYYGISLNISGFGVDMYLTQFIYGAIEMPFILSIYILMDKYGRRRSMAWPMLITGFSLGINVIIPVCEFLQTPHV
;
A
#
# COMPACT_ATOMS: atom_id res chain seq x y z
N MET A 1 -1.12 10.32 -15.35
CA MET A 1 -0.18 9.85 -14.31
C MET A 1 -0.34 10.56 -12.97
N LYS A 2 -0.41 11.90 -12.88
CA LYS A 2 -0.56 12.63 -11.60
C LYS A 2 -1.76 12.18 -10.73
N HIS A 3 -2.93 11.97 -11.35
CA HIS A 3 -4.13 11.52 -10.62
C HIS A 3 -4.03 10.11 -10.02
N HIS A 4 -3.34 9.17 -10.68
CA HIS A 4 -3.16 7.81 -10.17
C HIS A 4 -2.23 7.78 -8.96
N THR A 5 -1.14 8.55 -9.03
CA THR A 5 -0.18 8.66 -7.93
C THR A 5 -0.79 9.34 -6.71
N LEU A 6 -1.64 10.35 -6.93
CA LEU A 6 -2.38 11.05 -5.89
C LEU A 6 -3.45 10.16 -5.23
N ALA A 7 -4.16 9.35 -5.99
CA ALA A 7 -5.10 8.37 -5.43
C ALA A 7 -4.40 7.35 -4.52
N GLY A 8 -3.22 6.86 -4.94
CA GLY A 8 -2.39 6.00 -4.11
C GLY A 8 -1.92 6.69 -2.82
N PHE A 9 -1.49 7.95 -2.91
CA PHE A 9 -1.12 8.76 -1.74
C PHE A 9 -2.29 8.92 -0.75
N LEU A 10 -3.48 9.29 -1.23
CA LEU A 10 -4.68 9.44 -0.40
C LEU A 10 -5.06 8.14 0.32
N GLY A 11 -4.91 7.00 -0.35
CA GLY A 11 -5.14 5.69 0.27
C GLY A 11 -4.18 5.40 1.43
N ASN A 12 -2.90 5.75 1.28
CA ASN A 12 -1.91 5.58 2.35
C ASN A 12 -2.20 6.51 3.54
N VAL A 13 -2.58 7.76 3.28
CA VAL A 13 -3.00 8.72 4.33
C VAL A 13 -4.20 8.16 5.11
N TRP A 14 -5.21 7.62 4.42
CA TRP A 14 -6.35 6.98 5.06
C TRP A 14 -5.94 5.80 5.95
N GLY A 15 -4.97 4.99 5.51
CA GLY A 15 -4.37 3.92 6.31
C GLY A 15 -3.77 4.43 7.63
N CYS A 16 -2.99 5.50 7.60
CA CYS A 16 -2.40 6.08 8.82
C CYS A 16 -3.47 6.64 9.77
N ILE A 17 -4.51 7.31 9.24
CA ILE A 17 -5.66 7.73 10.05
C ILE A 17 -6.29 6.52 10.74
N GLY A 18 -6.42 5.41 10.02
CA GLY A 18 -6.90 4.13 10.55
C GLY A 18 -6.06 3.62 11.72
N ILE A 19 -4.72 3.62 11.60
CA ILE A 19 -3.80 3.18 12.66
C ILE A 19 -3.90 4.09 13.90
N MET A 20 -3.96 5.41 13.69
CA MET A 20 -4.10 6.39 14.78
C MET A 20 -5.44 6.23 15.51
N LEU A 21 -6.54 6.09 14.76
CA LEU A 21 -7.87 5.83 15.32
C LEU A 21 -7.91 4.50 16.07
N LEU A 22 -7.34 3.44 15.49
CA LEU A 22 -7.25 2.13 16.13
C LEU A 22 -6.51 2.22 17.46
N SER A 23 -5.37 2.93 17.49
CA SER A 23 -4.57 3.13 18.70
C SER A 23 -5.36 3.89 19.78
N LEU A 24 -6.14 4.91 19.39
CA LEU A 24 -6.99 5.67 20.30
C LEU A 24 -8.13 4.82 20.86
N VAL A 25 -8.84 4.07 20.01
CA VAL A 25 -9.92 3.18 20.42
C VAL A 25 -9.39 2.08 21.33
N ALA A 26 -8.20 1.54 21.03
CA ALA A 26 -7.54 0.54 21.86
C ALA A 26 -7.09 1.09 23.23
N TYR A 27 -6.79 2.39 23.34
CA TYR A 27 -6.53 3.05 24.62
C TYR A 27 -7.82 3.20 25.45
N LEU A 28 -8.94 3.56 24.82
CA LEU A 28 -10.24 3.72 25.50
C LEU A 28 -10.87 2.38 25.91
N ILE A 29 -10.77 1.36 25.05
CA ILE A 29 -11.40 0.04 25.24
C ILE A 29 -10.30 -0.98 25.53
N ARG A 30 -10.10 -1.26 26.83
CA ARG A 30 -9.07 -2.22 27.28
C ARG A 30 -9.43 -3.69 27.01
N ASP A 31 -10.73 -3.97 26.80
CA ASP A 31 -11.23 -5.32 26.51
C ASP A 31 -11.06 -5.68 25.03
N TRP A 32 -10.23 -6.68 24.75
CA TRP A 32 -9.91 -7.13 23.39
C TRP A 32 -11.14 -7.57 22.57
N ARG A 33 -12.19 -8.08 23.23
CA ARG A 33 -13.45 -8.53 22.59
C ARG A 33 -14.23 -7.34 22.03
N TRP A 34 -14.38 -6.29 22.84
CA TRP A 34 -15.08 -5.07 22.43
C TRP A 34 -14.28 -4.28 21.41
N LEU A 35 -12.95 -4.31 21.53
CA LEU A 35 -12.05 -3.76 20.51
C LEU A 35 -12.27 -4.46 19.15
N LEU A 36 -12.33 -5.79 19.12
CA LEU A 36 -12.57 -6.54 17.88
C LEU A 36 -13.92 -6.15 17.25
N VAL A 37 -14.97 -6.00 18.06
CA VAL A 37 -16.29 -5.57 17.58
C VAL A 37 -16.25 -4.13 17.03
N ALA A 38 -15.59 -3.22 17.74
CA ALA A 38 -15.45 -1.83 17.31
C ALA A 38 -14.69 -1.70 15.99
N VAL A 39 -13.67 -2.52 15.77
CA VAL A 39 -12.86 -2.53 14.54
C VAL A 39 -13.59 -3.22 13.39
N THR A 40 -14.35 -4.29 13.65
CA THR A 40 -15.05 -5.06 12.61
C THR A 40 -16.35 -4.39 12.15
N CYS A 41 -17.02 -3.62 13.02
CA CYS A 41 -18.28 -2.94 12.71
C CYS A 41 -18.20 -2.04 11.45
N PRO A 42 -17.18 -1.18 11.26
CA PRO A 42 -17.01 -0.40 10.03
C PRO A 42 -16.92 -1.23 8.75
N TYR A 43 -16.37 -2.45 8.82
CA TYR A 43 -16.25 -3.32 7.63
C TYR A 43 -17.61 -3.81 7.13
N ILE A 44 -18.61 -3.92 8.00
CA ILE A 44 -19.98 -4.29 7.58
C ILE A 44 -20.55 -3.21 6.66
N VAL A 45 -20.34 -1.93 7.00
CA VAL A 45 -20.73 -0.81 6.14
C VAL A 45 -19.98 -0.85 4.81
N ALA A 46 -18.69 -1.19 4.83
CA ALA A 46 -17.90 -1.35 3.61
C ALA A 46 -18.44 -2.50 2.72
N ILE A 47 -18.85 -3.62 3.30
CA ILE A 47 -19.48 -4.73 2.54
C ILE A 47 -20.78 -4.29 1.90
N ILE A 48 -21.61 -3.52 2.60
CA ILE A 48 -22.86 -2.99 2.02
C ILE A 48 -22.53 -2.02 0.88
N SER A 49 -21.48 -1.21 1.02
CA SER A 49 -21.07 -0.24 -0.01
C SER A 49 -20.60 -0.87 -1.32
N ILE A 50 -20.20 -2.15 -1.31
CA ILE A 50 -19.75 -2.84 -2.53
C ILE A 50 -20.86 -2.92 -3.59
N TRP A 51 -22.13 -2.91 -3.16
CA TRP A 51 -23.29 -2.94 -4.05
C TRP A 51 -23.50 -1.63 -4.81
N TRP A 52 -22.97 -0.52 -4.29
CA TRP A 52 -23.03 0.78 -4.95
C TRP A 52 -21.79 1.11 -5.76
N LEU A 53 -20.69 0.39 -5.55
CA LEU A 53 -19.42 0.67 -6.21
C LEU A 53 -19.45 0.11 -7.64
N PRO A 54 -19.36 0.96 -8.68
CA PRO A 54 -19.35 0.47 -10.05
C PRO A 54 -18.05 -0.31 -10.32
N GLU A 55 -18.13 -1.34 -11.15
CA GLU A 55 -16.97 -2.14 -11.53
C GLU A 55 -15.91 -1.30 -12.25
N SER A 56 -14.65 -1.69 -12.15
CA SER A 56 -13.58 -0.93 -12.82
C SER A 56 -13.72 -1.01 -14.35
N ALA A 57 -13.58 0.13 -15.04
CA ALA A 57 -13.62 0.19 -16.51
C ALA A 57 -12.68 -0.82 -17.17
N ARG A 58 -11.51 -1.06 -16.56
CA ARG A 58 -10.52 -2.02 -17.05
C ARG A 58 -11.00 -3.46 -16.97
N TRP A 59 -11.68 -3.85 -15.88
CA TRP A 59 -12.27 -5.18 -15.77
C TRP A 59 -13.38 -5.39 -16.80
N LEU A 60 -14.19 -4.36 -17.07
CA LEU A 60 -15.25 -4.44 -18.08
C LEU A 60 -14.66 -4.67 -19.49
N LEU A 61 -13.51 -4.07 -19.79
CA LEU A 61 -12.79 -4.27 -21.04
C LEU A 61 -12.25 -5.70 -21.19
N THR A 62 -11.63 -6.25 -20.15
CA THR A 62 -11.12 -7.64 -20.18
C THR A 62 -12.23 -8.68 -20.24
N LYS A 63 -13.47 -8.32 -19.90
CA LYS A 63 -14.66 -9.16 -20.08
C LYS A 63 -15.35 -8.97 -21.43
N GLY A 64 -14.83 -8.09 -22.29
CA GLY A 64 -15.42 -7.79 -23.60
C GLY A 64 -16.65 -6.89 -23.54
N LYS A 65 -16.99 -6.35 -22.37
CA LYS A 65 -18.15 -5.47 -22.15
C LYS A 65 -17.81 -4.01 -22.48
N MET A 66 -17.50 -3.74 -23.75
CA MET A 66 -17.03 -2.41 -24.19
C MET A 66 -18.05 -1.29 -24.00
N GLN A 67 -19.35 -1.58 -24.17
CA GLN A 67 -20.41 -0.59 -24.03
C GLN A 67 -20.58 -0.13 -22.57
N GLU A 68 -20.65 -1.08 -21.61
CA GLU A 68 -20.71 -0.76 -20.18
C GLU A 68 -19.46 0.02 -19.72
N ALA A 69 -18.27 -0.34 -20.23
CA ALA A 69 -17.03 0.38 -19.94
C ALA A 69 -17.06 1.82 -20.45
N HIS A 70 -17.58 2.04 -21.66
CA HIS A 70 -17.70 3.37 -22.25
C HIS A 70 -18.70 4.25 -21.47
N ASP A 71 -19.88 3.73 -21.15
CA ASP A 71 -20.90 4.49 -20.39
C ASP A 71 -20.40 4.87 -18.99
N LEU A 72 -19.65 3.99 -18.34
CA LEU A 72 -19.02 4.27 -17.05
C LEU A 72 -17.98 5.39 -17.17
N LEU A 73 -17.14 5.36 -18.21
CA LEU A 73 -16.15 6.41 -18.45
C LEU A 73 -16.81 7.76 -18.76
N VAL A 74 -17.90 7.78 -19.54
CA VAL A 74 -18.69 8.99 -19.81
C VAL A 74 -19.26 9.57 -18.52
N ARG A 75 -19.85 8.72 -17.67
CA ARG A 75 -20.38 9.15 -16.36
C ARG A 75 -19.29 9.71 -15.44
N CYS A 76 -18.11 9.08 -15.41
CA CYS A 76 -16.97 9.59 -14.65
C CYS A 76 -16.44 10.92 -15.22
N SER A 77 -16.41 11.07 -16.55
CA SER A 77 -15.99 12.30 -17.22
C SER A 77 -16.94 13.45 -16.91
N SER A 78 -18.26 13.20 -16.97
CA SER A 78 -19.28 14.21 -16.63
C SER A 78 -19.21 14.63 -15.16
N MET A 79 -18.95 13.68 -14.24
CA MET A 79 -18.74 14.00 -12.82
C MET A 79 -17.47 14.85 -12.58
N ASN A 80 -16.45 14.67 -13.40
CA ASN A 80 -15.21 15.46 -13.36
C ASN A 80 -15.32 16.82 -14.09
N GLY A 81 -16.53 17.21 -14.53
CA GLY A 81 -16.77 18.48 -15.22
C GLY A 81 -16.27 18.52 -16.67
N GLN A 82 -15.90 17.37 -17.25
CA GLN A 82 -15.59 17.26 -18.67
C GLN A 82 -16.85 16.79 -19.41
N ALA A 83 -17.38 17.64 -20.28
CA ALA A 83 -18.64 17.38 -20.97
C ALA A 83 -18.56 16.26 -22.04
N GLN A 84 -17.35 15.88 -22.45
CA GLN A 84 -17.11 14.84 -23.45
C GLN A 84 -15.84 14.06 -23.12
N LEU A 85 -15.85 12.75 -23.39
CA LEU A 85 -14.64 11.93 -23.37
C LEU A 85 -13.62 12.53 -24.35
N PRO A 86 -12.32 12.64 -23.98
CA PRO A 86 -11.31 13.03 -24.94
C PRO A 86 -11.32 12.04 -26.14
N PRO A 87 -11.13 12.51 -27.38
CA PRO A 87 -11.18 11.68 -28.60
C PRO A 87 -10.15 10.54 -28.63
N SER A 88 -9.24 10.49 -27.65
CA SER A 88 -8.33 9.38 -27.38
C SER A 88 -8.99 8.13 -26.79
N ILE A 89 -10.24 8.21 -26.32
CA ILE A 89 -11.01 7.11 -25.73
C ILE A 89 -12.24 6.85 -26.61
N ASN A 90 -12.03 6.70 -27.92
CA ASN A 90 -13.07 6.19 -28.80
C ASN A 90 -13.22 4.67 -28.60
N THR A 91 -14.41 4.15 -28.89
CA THR A 91 -14.73 2.72 -28.88
C THR A 91 -13.72 1.87 -29.66
N GLU A 92 -13.08 2.43 -30.70
CA GLU A 92 -11.98 1.79 -31.43
C GLU A 92 -10.68 1.63 -30.63
N VAL A 93 -10.33 2.60 -29.78
CA VAL A 93 -9.13 2.51 -28.91
C VAL A 93 -9.37 1.55 -27.76
N LEU A 94 -10.59 1.59 -27.19
CA LEU A 94 -11.06 0.59 -26.22
C LEU A 94 -11.08 -0.80 -26.85
N GLY A 95 -11.47 -0.90 -28.13
CA GLY A 95 -11.41 -2.12 -28.94
C GLY A 95 -9.99 -2.64 -29.09
N LYS A 96 -9.02 -1.79 -29.45
CA LYS A 96 -7.60 -2.18 -29.55
C LYS A 96 -6.99 -2.60 -28.22
N ILE A 97 -7.29 -1.89 -27.13
CA ILE A 97 -6.80 -2.26 -25.79
C ILE A 97 -7.40 -3.61 -25.37
N ALA A 98 -8.69 -3.80 -25.63
CA ALA A 98 -9.34 -5.07 -25.36
C ALA A 98 -8.76 -6.19 -26.24
N GLU A 99 -8.49 -5.95 -27.52
CA GLU A 99 -7.90 -6.94 -28.44
C GLU A 99 -6.46 -7.31 -28.04
N GLU A 100 -5.68 -6.33 -27.55
CA GLU A 100 -4.36 -6.55 -26.97
C GLU A 100 -4.43 -7.32 -25.64
N GLU A 101 -5.47 -7.08 -24.81
CA GLU A 101 -5.67 -7.76 -23.53
C GLU A 101 -6.40 -9.14 -23.69
N HIS A 102 -7.12 -9.35 -24.80
CA HIS A 102 -7.80 -10.59 -25.24
C HIS A 102 -6.93 -11.48 -26.12
N THR A 103 -5.69 -11.09 -26.45
CA THR A 103 -4.74 -12.06 -27.03
C THR A 103 -4.49 -13.18 -26.03
N ASP A 104 -5.25 -14.26 -26.23
CA ASP A 104 -5.35 -15.47 -25.44
C ASP A 104 -3.97 -16.01 -25.01
N THR A 105 -3.60 -15.71 -23.78
CA THR A 105 -2.87 -16.70 -22.98
C THR A 105 -3.59 -16.81 -21.65
N HIS A 106 -4.07 -18.02 -21.36
CA HIS A 106 -4.54 -18.39 -20.05
C HIS A 106 -3.33 -18.27 -19.11
N TYR A 107 -3.10 -17.08 -18.54
CA TYR A 107 -1.90 -16.78 -17.76
C TYR A 107 -1.81 -17.76 -16.60
N SER A 108 -0.95 -18.76 -16.74
CA SER A 108 -0.65 -19.69 -15.67
C SER A 108 0.33 -19.01 -14.72
N TYR A 109 0.25 -19.29 -13.42
CA TYR A 109 1.26 -18.83 -12.46
C TYR A 109 2.69 -19.23 -12.88
N PHE A 110 2.82 -20.28 -13.68
CA PHE A 110 4.08 -20.71 -14.29
C PHE A 110 4.63 -19.76 -15.37
N ASP A 111 3.79 -19.01 -16.06
CA ASP A 111 4.24 -18.03 -17.08
C ASP A 111 4.93 -16.82 -16.45
N LEU A 112 4.64 -16.53 -15.17
CA LEU A 112 5.35 -15.53 -14.37
C LEU A 112 6.84 -15.87 -14.21
N PHE A 113 7.15 -17.18 -14.11
CA PHE A 113 8.52 -17.68 -14.01
C PHE A 113 9.16 -17.96 -15.37
N ARG A 114 8.36 -18.11 -16.43
CA ARG A 114 8.80 -18.38 -17.80
C ARG A 114 9.46 -17.15 -18.44
N ASN A 115 8.91 -15.95 -18.18
CA ASN A 115 9.50 -14.72 -18.70
C ASN A 115 10.62 -14.21 -17.76
N PRO A 116 11.88 -14.07 -18.24
CA PRO A 116 13.01 -13.69 -17.40
C PRO A 116 12.90 -12.27 -16.80
N VAL A 117 12.13 -11.37 -17.43
CA VAL A 117 11.88 -10.02 -16.91
C VAL A 117 10.88 -10.07 -15.76
N LEU A 118 9.75 -10.75 -15.96
CA LEU A 118 8.72 -10.94 -14.92
C LEU A 118 9.27 -11.71 -13.72
N ARG A 119 10.11 -12.73 -13.96
CA ARG A 119 10.79 -13.47 -12.89
C ARG A 119 11.68 -12.57 -12.04
N LYS A 120 12.50 -11.71 -12.67
CA LYS A 120 13.37 -10.76 -11.94
C LYS A 120 12.55 -9.78 -11.11
N ILE A 121 11.45 -9.25 -11.65
CA ILE A 121 10.57 -8.32 -10.94
C ILE A 121 9.89 -9.03 -9.76
N SER A 122 9.40 -10.24 -9.95
CA SER A 122 8.69 -11.01 -8.92
C SER A 122 9.62 -11.42 -7.78
N ILE A 123 10.82 -11.93 -8.09
CA ILE A 123 11.83 -12.28 -7.08
C ILE A 123 12.27 -11.03 -6.31
N CYS A 124 12.56 -9.93 -7.01
CA CYS A 124 12.97 -8.68 -6.38
C CYS A 124 11.87 -8.15 -5.45
N THR A 125 10.61 -8.15 -5.90
CA THR A 125 9.46 -7.72 -5.09
C THR A 125 9.26 -8.63 -3.88
N GLY A 126 9.45 -9.95 -4.04
CA GLY A 126 9.37 -10.91 -2.95
C GLY A 126 10.45 -10.69 -1.89
N ILE A 127 11.70 -10.45 -2.29
CA ILE A 127 12.81 -10.14 -1.36
C ILE A 127 12.53 -8.83 -0.60
N VAL A 128 12.04 -7.80 -1.30
CA VAL A 128 11.68 -6.51 -0.70
C VAL A 128 10.57 -6.72 0.34
N TRP A 129 9.52 -7.47 0.01
CA TRP A 129 8.42 -7.78 0.91
C TRP A 129 8.86 -8.59 2.13
N PHE A 130 9.73 -9.59 1.91
CA PHE A 130 10.28 -10.40 2.99
C PHE A 130 11.11 -9.55 3.95
N SER A 131 12.01 -8.70 3.42
CA SER A 131 12.85 -7.79 4.22
C SER A 131 12.01 -6.80 5.03
N MET A 132 10.97 -6.23 4.41
CA MET A 132 10.03 -5.34 5.09
C MET A 132 9.26 -6.07 6.20
N SER A 133 8.74 -7.27 5.92
CA SER A 133 7.98 -8.06 6.90
C SER A 133 8.87 -8.48 8.08
N PHE A 134 10.08 -8.95 7.80
CA PHE A 134 11.04 -9.36 8.81
C PHE A 134 11.41 -8.19 9.73
N THR A 135 11.68 -7.02 9.15
CA THR A 135 11.98 -5.80 9.92
C THR A 135 10.77 -5.37 10.76
N TYR A 136 9.57 -5.37 10.17
CA TYR A 136 8.34 -4.99 10.86
C TYR A 136 8.05 -5.88 12.07
N TYR A 137 8.09 -7.21 11.90
CA TYR A 137 7.90 -8.14 13.01
C TYR A 137 9.05 -8.08 14.02
N GLY A 138 10.28 -7.87 13.57
CA GLY A 138 11.44 -7.69 14.46
C GLY A 138 11.26 -6.50 15.39
N ILE A 139 10.83 -5.35 14.86
CA ILE A 139 10.50 -4.18 15.67
C ILE A 139 9.29 -4.49 16.54
N SER A 140 8.20 -5.01 15.97
CA SER A 140 6.94 -5.25 16.68
C SER A 140 7.07 -6.19 17.87
N LEU A 141 7.93 -7.21 17.79
CA LEU A 141 8.20 -8.13 18.89
C LEU A 141 9.06 -7.50 20.00
N ASN A 142 9.87 -6.50 19.65
CA ASN A 142 10.72 -5.78 20.60
C ASN A 142 10.04 -4.51 21.17
N ILE A 143 8.85 -4.13 20.70
CA ILE A 143 8.10 -2.95 21.19
C ILE A 143 7.90 -2.98 22.72
N SER A 144 7.72 -4.17 23.29
CA SER A 144 7.57 -4.36 24.74
C SER A 144 8.84 -4.01 25.55
N GLY A 145 10.01 -3.96 24.91
CA GLY A 145 11.29 -3.64 25.55
C GLY A 145 11.54 -2.14 25.76
N PHE A 146 10.76 -1.26 25.12
CA PHE A 146 10.97 0.19 25.18
C PHE A 146 10.42 0.86 26.46
N GLY A 147 9.71 0.13 27.32
CA GLY A 147 9.19 0.67 28.60
C GLY A 147 8.09 1.72 28.47
N VAL A 148 7.58 1.97 27.26
CA VAL A 148 6.46 2.88 26.96
C VAL A 148 5.18 2.06 26.73
N ASP A 149 4.03 2.60 27.16
CA ASP A 149 2.72 1.98 26.89
C ASP A 149 2.55 1.63 25.41
N MET A 150 2.26 0.35 25.13
CA MET A 150 2.16 -0.20 23.77
C MET A 150 1.20 0.62 22.87
N TYR A 151 0.10 1.12 23.42
CA TYR A 151 -0.89 1.92 22.70
C TYR A 151 -0.36 3.30 22.31
N LEU A 152 0.41 3.95 23.19
CA LEU A 152 1.00 5.26 22.91
C LEU A 152 2.09 5.13 21.83
N THR A 153 2.91 4.09 21.92
CA THR A 153 3.93 3.78 20.91
C THR A 153 3.31 3.57 19.52
N GLN A 154 2.19 2.85 19.43
CA GLN A 154 1.46 2.67 18.16
C GLN A 154 0.88 3.99 17.62
N PHE A 155 0.34 4.84 18.49
CA PHE A 155 -0.15 6.16 18.08
C PHE A 155 0.98 7.05 17.53
N ILE A 156 2.14 7.06 18.20
CA ILE A 156 3.32 7.82 17.76
C ILE A 156 3.81 7.30 16.40
N TYR A 157 3.82 5.98 16.18
CA TYR A 157 4.16 5.42 14.86
C TYR A 157 3.24 5.94 13.76
N GLY A 158 1.92 5.88 13.95
CA GLY A 158 0.97 6.43 12.97
C GLY A 158 1.15 7.93 12.72
N ALA A 159 1.49 8.70 13.76
CA ALA A 159 1.78 10.12 13.65
C ALA A 159 3.07 10.42 12.87
N ILE A 160 4.11 9.58 13.01
CA ILE A 160 5.38 9.69 12.26
C ILE A 160 5.21 9.25 10.80
N GLU A 161 4.33 8.29 10.53
CA GLU A 161 4.06 7.83 9.16
C GLU A 161 3.46 8.94 8.28
N MET A 162 2.63 9.81 8.84
CA MET A 162 2.01 10.94 8.11
C MET A 162 3.02 11.85 7.39
N PRO A 163 3.99 12.49 8.08
CA PRO A 163 5.00 13.31 7.41
C PRO A 163 5.94 12.46 6.54
N PHE A 164 6.13 11.18 6.87
CA PHE A 164 6.95 10.28 6.08
C PHE A 164 6.34 9.99 4.70
N ILE A 165 5.04 9.70 4.63
CA ILE A 165 4.32 9.47 3.37
C ILE A 165 4.30 10.74 2.51
N LEU A 166 4.11 11.92 3.12
CA LEU A 166 4.22 13.21 2.41
C LEU A 166 5.63 13.42 1.85
N SER A 167 6.66 13.11 2.63
CA SER A 167 8.06 13.21 2.20
C SER A 167 8.36 12.26 1.03
N ILE A 168 7.88 11.02 1.08
CA ILE A 168 8.00 10.05 -0.02
C ILE A 168 7.30 10.55 -1.29
N TYR A 169 6.11 11.12 -1.15
CA TYR A 169 5.37 11.66 -2.30
C TYR A 169 6.17 12.77 -2.99
N ILE A 170 6.73 13.72 -2.24
CA ILE A 170 7.57 14.79 -2.76
C ILE A 170 8.86 14.23 -3.39
N LEU A 171 9.51 13.27 -2.72
CA LEU A 171 10.73 12.63 -3.25
C LEU A 171 10.47 11.87 -4.55
N MET A 172 9.31 11.23 -4.67
CA MET A 172 8.93 10.49 -5.86
C MET A 172 8.72 11.42 -7.06
N ASP A 173 8.10 12.58 -6.86
CA ASP A 173 7.88 13.57 -7.92
C ASP A 173 9.21 14.21 -8.38
N LYS A 174 10.13 14.47 -7.44
CA LYS A 174 11.41 15.14 -7.73
C LYS A 174 12.53 14.22 -8.24
N TYR A 175 12.68 13.02 -7.66
CA TYR A 175 13.83 12.12 -7.90
C TYR A 175 13.46 10.82 -8.62
N GLY A 176 12.17 10.61 -8.90
CA GLY A 176 11.65 9.42 -9.58
C GLY A 176 11.46 8.21 -8.68
N ARG A 177 10.61 7.28 -9.13
CA ARG A 177 10.08 6.15 -8.34
C ARG A 177 11.15 5.19 -7.81
N ARG A 178 12.20 4.90 -8.59
CA ARG A 178 13.21 3.90 -8.23
C ARG A 178 14.15 4.38 -7.12
N ARG A 179 14.56 5.65 -7.17
CA ARG A 179 15.45 6.23 -6.15
C ARG A 179 14.72 6.45 -4.83
N SER A 180 13.45 6.87 -4.90
CA SER A 180 12.60 7.06 -3.71
C SER A 180 12.41 5.76 -2.91
N MET A 181 12.41 4.58 -3.56
CA MET A 181 12.33 3.29 -2.86
C MET A 181 13.69 2.79 -2.35
N ALA A 182 14.77 3.00 -3.11
CA ALA A 182 16.08 2.45 -2.74
C ALA A 182 16.70 3.13 -1.51
N TRP A 183 16.57 4.45 -1.39
CA TRP A 183 17.17 5.21 -0.29
C TRP A 183 16.65 4.82 1.10
N PRO A 184 15.32 4.74 1.34
CA PRO A 184 14.79 4.29 2.62
C PRO A 184 15.27 2.88 2.98
N MET A 185 15.31 1.95 2.03
CA MET A 185 15.75 0.58 2.30
C MET A 185 17.22 0.51 2.73
N LEU A 186 18.09 1.30 2.11
CA LEU A 186 19.50 1.39 2.50
C LEU A 186 19.66 2.00 3.90
N ILE A 187 18.91 3.06 4.19
CA ILE A 187 18.91 3.71 5.51
C ILE A 187 18.42 2.74 6.59
N THR A 188 17.31 2.05 6.36
CA THR A 188 16.78 1.04 7.30
C THR A 188 17.78 -0.10 7.53
N GLY A 189 18.40 -0.61 6.47
CA GLY A 189 19.45 -1.64 6.59
C GLY A 189 20.65 -1.16 7.40
N PHE A 190 21.07 0.10 7.21
CA PHE A 190 22.16 0.70 7.96
C PHE A 190 21.79 0.89 9.45
N SER A 191 20.59 1.39 9.74
CA SER A 191 20.10 1.55 11.12
C SER A 191 19.98 0.23 11.88
N LEU A 192 19.54 -0.84 11.21
CA LEU A 192 19.52 -2.18 11.80
C LEU A 192 20.94 -2.71 12.04
N GLY A 193 21.86 -2.48 11.10
CA GLY A 193 23.26 -2.85 11.27
C GLY A 193 23.90 -2.19 12.49
N ILE A 194 23.62 -0.90 12.72
CA ILE A 194 24.06 -0.18 13.91
C ILE A 194 23.47 -0.78 15.19
N ASN A 195 22.17 -1.09 15.20
CA ASN A 195 21.52 -1.72 16.37
C ASN A 195 22.06 -3.10 16.71
N VAL A 196 22.70 -3.82 15.78
CA VAL A 196 23.39 -5.10 16.09
C VAL A 196 24.78 -4.85 16.70
N ILE A 197 25.44 -3.74 16.37
CA ILE A 197 26.78 -3.41 16.85
C ILE A 197 26.74 -2.81 18.27
N ILE A 198 25.75 -1.97 18.57
CA ILE A 198 25.61 -1.30 19.88
C ILE A 198 25.45 -2.28 21.08
N PRO A 199 24.65 -3.37 21.03
CA PRO A 199 24.52 -4.29 22.17
C PRO A 199 25.82 -5.05 22.47
N VAL A 200 26.77 -5.12 21.53
CA VAL A 200 28.10 -5.70 21.78
C VAL A 200 28.97 -4.75 22.61
N CYS A 201 28.80 -3.42 22.46
CA CYS A 201 29.53 -2.45 23.28
C CYS A 201 29.01 -2.41 24.73
N GLU A 202 27.71 -2.53 24.95
CA GLU A 202 27.12 -2.48 26.30
C GLU A 202 27.43 -3.75 27.13
N PHE A 203 27.51 -4.91 26.48
CA PHE A 203 27.95 -6.17 27.11
C PHE A 203 29.44 -6.20 27.49
N LEU A 204 30.28 -5.32 26.93
CA LEU A 204 31.68 -5.18 27.32
C LEU A 204 31.90 -4.18 28.48
N GLN A 205 30.83 -3.52 28.95
CA GLN A 205 30.91 -2.51 30.01
C GLN A 205 30.27 -2.93 31.34
N THR A 206 29.69 -4.13 31.43
CA THR A 206 29.33 -4.75 32.71
C THR A 206 30.50 -5.58 33.24
N PRO A 207 31.29 -5.09 34.22
CA PRO A 207 32.16 -5.98 34.99
C PRO A 207 31.24 -6.94 35.77
N HIS A 208 31.30 -8.22 35.44
CA HIS A 208 30.88 -9.25 36.37
C HIS A 208 31.81 -9.17 37.57
N VAL A 209 31.23 -8.79 38.72
CA VAL A 209 31.69 -8.99 40.12
C VAL A 209 33.20 -9.02 40.36
#